data_AF-Q10V06-F1
#
_entry.id   AF-Q10V06-F1
#
_cell.length_a   1.000
_cell.length_b   1.000
_cell.length_c   1.000
_cell.angle_alpha   90.00
_cell.angle_beta   90.00
_cell.angle_gamma   90.00
#
_symmetry.space_group_name_H-M   'P 1'
#
loop_
_entity.id
_entity.type
_entity.pdbx_description
1 polymer ?
#
loop_
_entity_poly.entity_id
_entity_poly.type
_entity_poly.pdbx_seq_one_letter_code
_entity_poly.pdbx_strand_id
1 'polypeptide(L)'
;MDFWPFCLREYLQANEIAVNIRTFGYDAPRFGYVGEVMPHFDLVSNLWEYLDINDISNRPLILITHGMGGLVVKDLIRTAQNFDDKKAIIQQTQGIVFLSTPHQGSHLANLIDNFYSLTKTTVNVMQLRTYGPQLRDLNEWYQQNIEKLNIKTHVLYETKPMAGVVVVNWELLEPLLGKRLSTRAKTKC
;
A
#
# COMPACT_ATOMS: atom_id res chain seq x y z
N MET A 1 -2.45 20.48 -12.28
CA MET A 1 -2.00 19.68 -11.12
C MET A 1 -2.14 18.23 -11.52
N ASP A 2 -1.03 17.51 -11.62
CA ASP A 2 -1.04 16.12 -12.07
C ASP A 2 -1.30 15.21 -10.87
N PHE A 3 -2.56 15.15 -10.42
CA PHE A 3 -2.99 14.31 -9.30
C PHE A 3 -3.86 13.17 -9.82
N TRP A 4 -3.29 11.97 -9.90
CA TRP A 4 -3.95 10.82 -10.54
C TRP A 4 -5.32 10.44 -9.96
N PRO A 5 -5.65 10.62 -8.65
CA PRO A 5 -7.00 10.33 -8.16
C PRO A 5 -8.06 11.25 -8.75
N PHE A 6 -7.69 12.48 -9.14
CA PHE A 6 -8.59 13.38 -9.86
C PHE A 6 -8.87 12.86 -11.28
N CYS A 7 -7.83 12.47 -12.02
CA CYS A 7 -7.96 11.84 -13.33
C CYS A 7 -8.82 10.56 -13.27
N LEU A 8 -8.61 9.73 -12.24
CA LEU A 8 -9.43 8.53 -12.03
C LEU A 8 -10.90 8.89 -11.80
N ARG A 9 -11.17 9.94 -11.02
CA ARG A 9 -12.53 10.44 -10.82
C ARG A 9 -13.20 10.81 -12.13
N GLU A 10 -12.54 11.62 -12.95
CA GLU A 10 -13.07 12.07 -14.23
C GLU A 10 -13.34 10.88 -15.16
N TYR A 11 -12.41 9.92 -15.23
CA TYR A 11 -12.59 8.70 -16.02
C TYR A 11 -13.81 7.89 -15.55
N LEU A 12 -13.96 7.68 -14.23
CA LEU A 12 -15.09 6.90 -13.70
C LEU A 12 -16.43 7.62 -13.90
N GLN A 13 -16.46 8.94 -13.74
CA GLN A 13 -17.64 9.76 -14.02
C GLN A 13 -18.04 9.71 -15.50
N ALA A 14 -17.07 9.79 -16.41
CA ALA A 14 -17.32 9.69 -17.85
C ALA A 14 -17.87 8.32 -18.29
N ASN A 15 -17.64 7.27 -17.49
CA ASN A 15 -18.17 5.93 -17.71
C ASN A 15 -19.41 5.64 -16.83
N GLU A 16 -20.03 6.66 -16.24
CA GLU A 16 -21.24 6.56 -15.42
C GLU A 16 -21.09 5.66 -14.18
N ILE A 17 -19.85 5.52 -13.69
CA ILE A 17 -19.54 4.73 -12.49
C ILE A 17 -19.56 5.65 -11.26
N ALA A 18 -20.58 5.48 -10.42
CA ALA A 18 -20.74 6.25 -9.18
C ALA A 18 -19.84 5.68 -8.06
N VAL A 19 -18.76 6.38 -7.73
CA VAL A 19 -17.86 6.02 -6.61
C VAL A 19 -17.48 7.24 -5.78
N ASN A 20 -17.22 7.00 -4.49
CA ASN A 20 -16.64 7.99 -3.59
C ASN A 20 -15.12 7.78 -3.50
N ILE A 21 -14.35 8.73 -4.03
CA ILE A 21 -12.89 8.70 -3.94
C ILE A 21 -12.47 9.53 -2.71
N ARG A 22 -11.69 8.91 -1.83
CA ARG A 22 -11.13 9.54 -0.63
C ARG A 22 -9.63 9.28 -0.56
N THR A 23 -8.90 10.25 -0.02
CA THR A 23 -7.44 10.18 0.13
C THR A 23 -7.10 10.28 1.60
N PHE A 24 -6.31 9.35 2.10
CA PHE A 24 -5.73 9.41 3.43
C PHE A 24 -4.26 9.83 3.29
N GLY A 25 -3.94 11.03 3.78
CA GLY A 25 -2.58 11.56 3.82
C GLY A 25 -2.02 11.44 5.23
N TYR A 26 -0.72 11.20 5.32
CA TYR A 26 0.02 11.25 6.57
C TYR A 26 1.38 11.90 6.34
N ASP A 27 1.96 12.46 7.40
CA ASP A 27 3.26 13.09 7.30
C ASP A 27 4.35 12.05 7.04
N ALA A 28 4.94 12.16 5.86
CA ALA A 28 6.01 11.31 5.38
C ALA A 28 7.23 12.21 5.04
N PRO A 29 7.89 12.80 6.05
CA PRO A 29 8.95 13.77 5.82
C PRO A 29 10.09 13.14 5.01
N ARG A 30 10.48 13.85 3.93
CA ARG A 30 11.57 13.42 3.03
C ARG A 30 12.94 13.55 3.69
N PHE A 31 13.07 14.47 4.66
CA PHE A 31 14.26 14.69 5.48
C PHE A 31 13.77 14.95 6.91
N GLY A 32 14.40 14.32 7.92
CA GLY A 32 14.02 14.47 9.33
C GLY A 32 14.83 13.54 10.25
N TYR A 33 14.57 13.60 11.56
CA TYR A 33 15.14 12.65 12.53
C TYR A 33 14.21 11.45 12.74
N VAL A 34 14.75 10.29 13.15
CA VAL A 34 14.00 9.01 13.34
C VAL A 34 12.82 9.13 14.34
N GLY A 35 12.71 10.22 15.09
CA GLY A 35 11.58 10.56 15.98
C GLY A 35 10.56 11.56 15.44
N GLU A 36 10.75 12.13 14.24
CA GLU A 36 9.77 13.04 13.60
C GLU A 36 8.80 12.31 12.67
N VAL A 37 9.09 11.05 12.35
CA VAL A 37 8.18 10.19 11.58
C VAL A 37 7.21 9.52 12.54
N MET A 38 5.92 9.63 12.22
CA MET A 38 4.87 8.94 12.93
C MET A 38 5.15 7.42 12.96
N PRO A 39 5.23 6.80 14.14
CA PRO A 39 5.37 5.37 14.28
C PRO A 39 4.33 4.59 13.47
N HIS A 40 4.70 3.43 12.95
CA HIS A 40 3.82 2.58 12.15
C HIS A 40 2.48 2.29 12.83
N PHE A 41 2.50 2.00 14.13
CA PHE A 41 1.29 1.74 14.92
C PHE A 41 0.38 2.97 15.03
N ASP A 42 0.96 4.16 15.11
CA ASP A 42 0.20 5.41 15.16
C ASP A 42 -0.44 5.70 13.79
N LEU A 43 0.25 5.38 12.69
CA LEU A 43 -0.32 5.46 11.34
C LEU A 43 -1.52 4.52 11.16
N VAL A 44 -1.43 3.28 11.67
CA VAL A 44 -2.54 2.32 11.64
C VAL A 44 -3.72 2.85 12.47
N SER A 45 -3.44 3.41 13.65
CA SER A 45 -4.47 3.96 14.55
C SER A 45 -5.16 5.19 13.95
N ASN A 46 -4.41 6.08 13.31
CA ASN A 46 -4.97 7.24 12.61
C ASN A 46 -5.79 6.84 11.38
N LEU A 47 -5.36 5.81 10.66
CA LEU A 47 -6.14 5.27 9.54
C LEU A 47 -7.47 4.69 10.04
N TRP A 48 -7.46 3.98 11.17
CA TRP A 48 -8.66 3.48 11.81
C TRP A 48 -9.64 4.60 12.17
N GLU A 49 -9.17 5.60 12.90
CA GLU A 49 -10.00 6.73 13.30
C GLU A 49 -10.58 7.46 12.08
N TYR A 50 -9.77 7.64 11.04
CA TYR A 50 -10.25 8.21 9.79
C TYR A 50 -11.36 7.37 9.14
N LEU A 51 -11.22 6.04 9.10
CA LEU A 51 -12.24 5.15 8.53
C LEU A 51 -13.55 5.20 9.32
N ASP A 52 -13.46 5.24 10.65
CA ASP A 52 -14.60 5.25 11.57
C ASP A 52 -15.35 6.58 11.51
N ILE A 53 -14.66 7.73 11.66
CA ILE A 53 -15.29 9.07 11.61
C ILE A 53 -16.03 9.30 10.29
N ASN A 54 -15.50 8.73 9.21
CA ASN A 54 -16.02 8.94 7.86
C ASN A 54 -16.99 7.85 7.39
N ASP A 55 -17.36 6.92 8.25
CA ASP A 55 -18.27 5.81 7.98
C ASP A 55 -17.88 5.00 6.72
N ILE A 56 -16.57 4.79 6.52
CA ILE A 56 -16.05 4.13 5.31
C ILE A 56 -16.26 2.62 5.39
N SER A 57 -16.19 2.06 6.59
CA SER A 57 -16.26 0.62 6.85
C SER A 57 -17.66 0.01 6.72
N ASN A 58 -18.66 0.79 6.28
CA ASN A 58 -20.05 0.35 6.11
C ASN A 58 -20.46 0.10 4.65
N ARG A 59 -19.53 0.23 3.69
CA ARG A 59 -19.79 0.06 2.26
C ARG A 59 -18.63 -0.62 1.55
N PRO A 60 -18.86 -1.29 0.40
CA PRO A 60 -17.81 -1.94 -0.36
C PRO A 60 -16.66 -0.97 -0.68
N LEU A 61 -15.43 -1.38 -0.38
CA LEU A 61 -14.25 -0.53 -0.52
C LEU A 61 -13.10 -1.23 -1.25
N ILE A 62 -12.35 -0.42 -2.01
CA ILE A 62 -11.10 -0.81 -2.65
C ILE A 62 -10.00 0.09 -2.08
N LEU A 63 -8.99 -0.51 -1.46
CA LEU A 63 -7.85 0.23 -0.91
C LEU A 63 -6.75 0.34 -1.97
N ILE A 64 -6.36 1.55 -2.32
CA ILE A 64 -5.21 1.79 -3.21
C ILE A 64 -4.11 2.40 -2.37
N THR A 65 -2.95 1.76 -2.34
CA THR A 65 -1.84 2.12 -1.46
C THR A 65 -0.56 2.31 -2.26
N HIS A 66 0.31 3.20 -1.79
CA HIS A 66 1.61 3.43 -2.41
C HIS A 66 2.72 3.33 -1.37
N GLY A 67 3.82 2.66 -1.72
CA GLY A 67 5.00 2.54 -0.85
C GLY A 67 4.64 1.99 0.52
N MET A 68 5.00 2.74 1.58
CA MET A 68 4.74 2.36 2.98
C MET A 68 3.26 2.23 3.33
N GLY A 69 2.36 2.93 2.64
CA GLY A 69 0.93 2.83 2.91
C GLY A 69 0.40 1.40 2.76
N GLY A 70 1.04 0.59 1.91
CA GLY A 70 0.69 -0.82 1.77
C GLY A 70 1.01 -1.65 3.00
N LEU A 71 2.08 -1.31 3.73
CA LEU A 71 2.40 -1.97 5.00
C LEU A 71 1.40 -1.58 6.08
N VAL A 72 1.01 -0.31 6.13
CA VAL A 72 -0.03 0.19 7.05
C VAL A 72 -1.35 -0.54 6.81
N VAL A 73 -1.77 -0.70 5.55
CA VAL A 73 -3.00 -1.43 5.22
C VAL A 73 -2.90 -2.93 5.54
N LYS A 74 -1.75 -3.56 5.31
CA LYS A 74 -1.55 -4.96 5.73
C LYS A 74 -1.74 -5.12 7.24
N ASP A 75 -1.14 -4.23 8.03
CA ASP A 75 -1.23 -4.31 9.49
C ASP A 75 -2.62 -3.93 10.02
N LEU A 76 -3.30 -2.98 9.37
CA LEU A 76 -4.71 -2.67 9.59
C LEU A 76 -5.59 -3.92 9.46
N ILE A 77 -5.48 -4.64 8.33
CA ILE A 77 -6.27 -5.85 8.05
C ILE A 77 -5.90 -6.99 9.01
N ARG A 78 -4.61 -7.15 9.34
CA ARG A 78 -4.17 -8.14 10.33
C ARG A 78 -4.74 -7.87 11.70
N THR A 79 -4.62 -6.64 12.16
CA THR A 79 -5.08 -6.22 13.48
C THR A 79 -6.60 -6.32 13.57
N ALA A 80 -7.34 -5.92 12.53
CA ALA A 80 -8.79 -5.99 12.45
C ALA A 80 -9.36 -7.39 12.75
N GLN A 81 -8.63 -8.47 12.42
CA GLN A 81 -9.11 -9.83 12.68
C GLN A 81 -9.26 -10.15 14.17
N ASN A 82 -8.47 -9.50 15.01
CA ASN A 82 -8.40 -9.77 16.44
C ASN A 82 -9.49 -9.05 17.24
N PHE A 83 -10.27 -8.17 16.61
CA PHE A 83 -11.26 -7.33 17.26
C PHE A 83 -12.61 -7.41 16.53
N ASP A 84 -13.65 -7.87 17.23
CA ASP A 84 -14.96 -8.11 16.61
C ASP A 84 -15.60 -6.84 16.03
N ASP A 85 -15.43 -5.71 16.71
CA ASP A 85 -15.90 -4.38 16.28
C ASP A 85 -15.14 -3.85 15.05
N LYS A 86 -14.00 -4.44 14.69
CA LYS A 86 -13.16 -4.03 13.57
C LYS A 86 -13.27 -4.95 12.36
N LYS A 87 -13.98 -6.07 12.44
CA LYS A 87 -14.15 -7.01 11.31
C LYS A 87 -14.90 -6.41 10.12
N ALA A 88 -15.69 -5.35 10.34
CA ALA A 88 -16.43 -4.66 9.28
C ALA A 88 -15.50 -4.18 8.14
N ILE A 89 -14.30 -3.66 8.45
CA ILE A 89 -13.37 -3.21 7.39
C ILE A 89 -12.97 -4.38 6.48
N ILE A 90 -12.73 -5.56 7.05
CA ILE A 90 -12.32 -6.75 6.30
C ILE A 90 -13.46 -7.17 5.39
N GLN A 91 -14.67 -7.27 5.93
CA GLN A 91 -15.87 -7.70 5.20
C GLN A 91 -16.21 -6.76 4.05
N GLN A 92 -16.02 -5.46 4.23
CA GLN A 92 -16.30 -4.48 3.19
C GLN A 92 -15.15 -4.34 2.17
N THR A 93 -13.92 -4.74 2.50
CA THR A 93 -12.78 -4.70 1.57
C THR A 93 -12.96 -5.71 0.45
N GLN A 94 -13.26 -5.23 -0.75
CA GLN A 94 -13.39 -6.08 -1.95
C GLN A 94 -12.04 -6.32 -2.62
N GLY A 95 -11.10 -5.38 -2.45
CA GLY A 95 -9.75 -5.56 -2.95
C GLY A 95 -8.76 -4.50 -2.49
N ILE A 96 -7.49 -4.84 -2.65
CA ILE A 96 -6.34 -4.00 -2.31
C ILE A 96 -5.42 -3.92 -3.52
N VAL A 97 -5.06 -2.70 -3.91
CA VAL A 97 -4.08 -2.40 -4.95
C VAL A 97 -2.84 -1.82 -4.30
N PHE A 98 -1.71 -2.49 -4.49
CA PHE A 98 -0.39 -2.04 -4.02
C PHE A 98 0.38 -1.42 -5.18
N LEU A 99 0.84 -0.19 -4.98
CA LEU A 99 1.69 0.55 -5.91
C LEU A 99 3.09 0.65 -5.30
N SER A 100 4.07 -0.05 -5.87
CA SER A 100 5.47 0.02 -5.40
C SER A 100 5.64 -0.27 -3.89
N THR A 101 4.76 -1.07 -3.29
CA THR A 101 4.87 -1.48 -1.89
C THR A 101 5.94 -2.57 -1.76
N PRO A 102 6.87 -2.47 -0.79
CA PRO A 102 7.84 -3.53 -0.59
C PRO A 102 7.15 -4.71 0.13
N HIS A 103 6.98 -5.84 -0.57
CA HIS A 103 6.28 -7.00 -0.02
C HIS A 103 7.22 -7.98 0.71
N GLN A 104 8.46 -8.20 0.27
CA GLN A 104 9.35 -9.22 0.85
C GLN A 104 10.53 -8.62 1.62
N GLY A 105 10.90 -9.17 2.78
CA GLY A 105 11.95 -8.63 3.68
C GLY A 105 13.37 -8.55 3.09
N SER A 106 13.81 -9.53 2.28
CA SER A 106 15.12 -9.48 1.61
C SER A 106 15.13 -8.49 0.44
N HIS A 107 14.02 -8.39 -0.28
CA HIS A 107 13.84 -7.40 -1.34
C HIS A 107 13.57 -6.00 -0.77
N LEU A 108 13.04 -5.89 0.45
CA LEU A 108 12.89 -4.65 1.20
C LEU A 108 14.26 -4.07 1.49
N ALA A 109 15.26 -4.85 1.93
CA ALA A 109 16.64 -4.35 2.08
C ALA A 109 17.22 -3.79 0.77
N ASN A 110 17.14 -4.56 -0.33
CA ASN A 110 17.64 -4.13 -1.64
C ASN A 110 16.84 -2.95 -2.25
N LEU A 111 15.52 -2.92 -2.06
CA LEU A 111 14.67 -1.80 -2.50
C LEU A 111 14.93 -0.57 -1.64
N ILE A 112 15.11 -0.74 -0.33
CA ILE A 112 15.52 0.32 0.58
C ILE A 112 16.89 0.85 0.16
N ASP A 113 17.88 0.01 -0.20
CA ASP A 113 19.17 0.45 -0.72
C ASP A 113 19.03 1.24 -2.02
N ASN A 114 18.22 0.75 -2.97
CA ASN A 114 17.95 1.43 -4.23
C ASN A 114 17.16 2.74 -4.03
N PHE A 115 16.14 2.74 -3.16
CA PHE A 115 15.38 3.94 -2.80
C PHE A 115 16.27 4.93 -2.07
N TYR A 116 17.11 4.49 -1.14
CA TYR A 116 18.06 5.33 -0.41
C TYR A 116 19.06 6.01 -1.37
N SER A 117 19.53 5.28 -2.38
CA SER A 117 20.37 5.79 -3.46
C SER A 117 19.64 6.83 -4.33
N LEU A 118 18.35 6.61 -4.62
CA LEU A 118 17.55 7.50 -5.47
C LEU A 118 16.97 8.72 -4.74
N THR A 119 16.58 8.59 -3.47
CA THR A 119 15.76 9.60 -2.76
C THR A 119 16.49 10.36 -1.67
N LYS A 120 17.81 10.16 -1.47
CA LYS A 120 18.61 10.73 -0.37
C LYS A 120 17.88 10.60 0.99
N THR A 121 18.23 9.56 1.77
CA THR A 121 18.01 9.51 3.22
C THR A 121 16.61 9.89 3.74
N THR A 122 15.55 9.30 3.19
CA THR A 122 14.20 9.49 3.76
C THR A 122 14.06 8.68 5.04
N VAL A 123 13.64 9.30 6.13
CA VAL A 123 13.55 8.70 7.48
C VAL A 123 12.64 7.47 7.53
N ASN A 124 11.60 7.48 6.71
CA ASN A 124 10.69 6.36 6.48
C ASN A 124 11.43 5.06 6.07
N VAL A 125 12.43 5.18 5.18
CA VAL A 125 13.23 4.06 4.70
C VAL A 125 14.12 3.50 5.81
N MET A 126 14.57 4.34 6.75
CA MET A 126 15.33 3.91 7.92
C MET A 126 14.47 3.13 8.92
N GLN A 127 13.23 3.58 9.20
CA GLN A 127 12.31 2.81 10.03
C GLN A 127 12.00 1.44 9.41
N LEU A 128 11.79 1.36 8.09
CA LEU A 128 11.59 0.08 7.40
C LEU A 128 12.77 -0.89 7.58
N ARG A 129 14.03 -0.40 7.62
CA ARG A 129 15.19 -1.25 7.93
C ARG A 129 15.12 -1.78 9.36
N THR A 130 14.82 -0.91 10.32
CA THR A 130 14.76 -1.26 11.74
C THR A 130 13.70 -2.33 12.03
N TYR A 131 12.59 -2.33 11.29
CA TYR A 131 11.48 -3.27 11.46
C TYR A 131 11.48 -4.47 10.49
N GLY A 132 12.60 -4.72 9.79
CA GLY A 132 12.70 -5.75 8.74
C GLY A 132 12.09 -7.13 9.09
N PRO A 133 12.42 -7.74 10.26
CA PRO A 133 11.84 -9.02 10.66
C PRO A 133 10.31 -8.98 10.83
N GLN A 134 9.79 -7.94 11.49
CA GLN A 134 8.35 -7.80 11.72
C GLN A 134 7.57 -7.57 10.41
N LEU A 135 8.18 -6.87 9.45
CA LEU A 135 7.60 -6.66 8.13
C LEU A 135 7.58 -7.94 7.30
N ARG A 136 8.56 -8.83 7.50
CA ARG A 136 8.56 -10.17 6.91
C ARG A 136 7.40 -11.00 7.46
N ASP A 137 7.26 -11.06 8.78
CA ASP A 137 6.16 -11.78 9.44
C ASP A 137 4.80 -11.24 8.99
N LEU A 138 4.66 -9.92 8.88
CA LEU A 138 3.45 -9.26 8.36
C LEU A 138 3.14 -9.69 6.93
N ASN A 139 4.15 -9.78 6.06
CA ASN A 139 3.93 -10.22 4.69
C ASN A 139 3.59 -11.71 4.58
N GLU A 140 4.29 -12.57 5.32
CA GLU A 140 4.01 -14.01 5.35
C GLU A 140 2.58 -14.26 5.85
N TRP A 141 2.18 -13.57 6.93
CA TRP A 141 0.80 -13.58 7.40
C TRP A 141 -0.18 -13.12 6.31
N TYR A 142 0.10 -12.02 5.62
CA TYR A 142 -0.79 -11.49 4.58
C TYR A 142 -1.03 -12.51 3.46
N GLN A 143 0.05 -13.13 2.95
CA GLN A 143 -0.03 -14.14 1.91
C GLN A 143 -0.87 -15.36 2.32
N GLN A 144 -0.76 -15.78 3.58
CA GLN A 144 -1.45 -16.97 4.08
C GLN A 144 -2.94 -16.74 4.39
N ASN A 145 -3.38 -15.47 4.48
CA ASN A 145 -4.69 -15.11 4.98
C ASN A 145 -5.57 -14.36 3.98
N ILE A 146 -5.00 -13.60 3.04
CA ILE A 146 -5.80 -12.67 2.23
C ILE A 146 -6.88 -13.35 1.38
N GLU A 147 -6.58 -14.52 0.81
CA GLU A 147 -7.55 -15.31 0.04
C GLU A 147 -8.68 -15.83 0.93
N LYS A 148 -8.37 -16.26 2.17
CA LYS A 148 -9.36 -16.73 3.15
C LYS A 148 -10.30 -15.62 3.58
N LEU A 149 -9.84 -14.37 3.51
CA LEU A 149 -10.65 -13.18 3.77
C LEU A 149 -11.48 -12.73 2.56
N ASN A 150 -11.38 -13.43 1.42
CA ASN A 150 -12.06 -13.08 0.18
C ASN A 150 -11.71 -11.67 -0.34
N ILE A 151 -10.48 -11.20 -0.09
CA ILE A 151 -9.99 -9.90 -0.53
C ILE A 151 -9.12 -10.08 -1.78
N LYS A 152 -9.51 -9.45 -2.90
CA LYS A 152 -8.71 -9.50 -4.14
C LYS A 152 -7.48 -8.61 -4.02
N THR A 153 -6.32 -9.10 -4.46
CA THR A 153 -5.07 -8.34 -4.39
C THR A 153 -4.48 -8.10 -5.77
N HIS A 154 -4.08 -6.86 -6.04
CA HIS A 154 -3.30 -6.50 -7.22
C HIS A 154 -2.04 -5.75 -6.81
N VAL A 155 -0.89 -6.12 -7.39
CA VAL A 155 0.38 -5.44 -7.18
C VAL A 155 0.84 -4.87 -8.50
N LEU A 156 1.05 -3.55 -8.53
CA LEU A 156 1.56 -2.81 -9.66
C LEU A 156 2.95 -2.27 -9.32
N TYR A 157 3.86 -2.37 -10.28
CA TYR A 157 5.24 -1.93 -10.15
C TYR A 157 5.67 -1.17 -11.40
N GLU A 158 6.65 -0.28 -11.23
CA GLU A 158 7.26 0.42 -12.36
C GLU A 158 8.12 -0.56 -13.17
N THR A 159 7.98 -0.52 -14.49
CA THR A 159 8.68 -1.45 -15.40
C THR A 159 9.75 -0.74 -16.22
N LYS A 160 9.76 0.60 -16.21
CA LYS A 160 10.75 1.39 -16.94
C LYS A 160 11.92 1.79 -16.04
N PRO A 161 13.15 1.80 -16.59
CA PRO A 161 14.28 2.39 -15.90
C PRO A 161 14.02 3.88 -15.63
N MET A 162 14.10 4.30 -14.38
CA MET A 162 14.23 5.71 -14.04
C MET A 162 15.72 6.01 -13.85
N ALA A 163 16.26 6.89 -14.70
CA ALA A 163 17.64 7.36 -14.61
C ALA A 163 18.71 6.25 -14.43
N GLY A 164 18.56 5.12 -15.14
CA GLY A 164 19.55 4.02 -15.13
C GLY A 164 19.34 2.94 -14.07
N VAL A 165 18.31 3.03 -13.22
CA VAL A 165 17.97 1.97 -12.24
C VAL A 165 16.77 1.17 -12.74
N VAL A 166 16.96 -0.13 -12.97
CA VAL A 166 15.87 -1.09 -13.18
C VAL A 166 15.32 -1.47 -11.80
N VAL A 167 14.07 -1.09 -11.53
CA VAL A 167 13.42 -1.40 -10.26
C VAL A 167 12.50 -2.60 -10.49
N VAL A 168 12.82 -3.71 -9.81
CA VAL A 168 12.08 -4.98 -9.70
C VAL A 168 12.41 -6.08 -10.72
N ASN A 169 12.87 -7.22 -10.19
CA ASN A 169 12.92 -8.52 -10.86
C ASN A 169 11.57 -9.24 -10.68
N TRP A 170 10.89 -9.54 -11.79
CA TRP A 170 9.51 -10.03 -11.84
C TRP A 170 9.34 -11.51 -11.46
N GLU A 171 10.39 -12.32 -11.60
CA GLU A 171 10.35 -13.78 -11.41
C GLU A 171 10.15 -14.19 -9.93
N LEU A 172 10.33 -13.27 -8.99
CA LEU A 172 10.25 -13.54 -7.55
C LEU A 172 8.88 -13.19 -6.93
N LEU A 173 7.94 -12.69 -7.74
CA LEU A 173 6.61 -12.24 -7.31
C LEU A 173 5.48 -13.21 -7.72
N GLU A 174 5.79 -14.31 -8.39
CA GLU A 174 4.80 -15.31 -8.80
C GLU A 174 3.93 -15.87 -7.66
N PRO A 175 4.43 -16.08 -6.42
CA PRO A 175 3.58 -16.56 -5.33
C PRO A 175 2.49 -15.57 -4.90
N LEU A 176 2.59 -14.29 -5.31
CA LEU A 176 1.65 -13.22 -4.98
C LEU A 176 0.64 -12.92 -6.10
N LEU A 177 0.89 -13.42 -7.31
CA LEU A 177 0.20 -12.97 -8.51
C LEU A 177 -0.55 -14.15 -9.13
N GLY A 178 -1.81 -14.31 -8.73
CA GLY A 178 -2.79 -15.04 -9.53
C GLY A 178 -2.91 -14.38 -10.92
N LYS A 179 -2.14 -14.91 -11.88
CA LYS A 179 -2.00 -14.49 -13.29
C LYS A 179 -1.44 -13.08 -13.56
N ARG A 180 -0.59 -13.04 -14.59
CA ARG A 180 0.01 -11.85 -15.20
C ARG A 180 -1.06 -10.82 -15.59
N LEU A 181 -1.11 -9.70 -14.88
CA LEU A 181 -1.79 -8.48 -15.33
C LEU A 181 -0.76 -7.36 -15.44
N SER A 182 0.08 -7.40 -16.48
CA SER A 182 0.86 -6.21 -16.89
C SER A 182 -0.07 -5.27 -17.65
N THR A 183 -0.95 -4.56 -16.95
CA THR A 183 -1.72 -3.49 -17.58
C THR A 183 -0.92 -2.21 -17.52
N ARG A 184 -0.67 -1.65 -18.71
CA ARG A 184 -0.08 -0.32 -18.88
C ARG A 184 -0.98 0.69 -18.16
N ALA A 185 -0.50 1.30 -17.08
CA ALA A 185 -1.06 2.56 -16.61
C ALA A 185 -0.76 3.61 -17.70
N LYS A 186 -1.70 3.80 -18.64
CA LYS A 186 -1.71 4.99 -19.47
C LYS A 186 -2.31 6.10 -18.61
N THR A 187 -1.50 6.76 -17.81
CA THR A 187 -1.83 8.11 -17.35
C THR A 187 -1.68 9.04 -18.56
N LYS A 188 -2.75 9.14 -19.35
CA LYS A 188 -3.04 10.34 -20.13
C LYS A 188 -4.24 10.99 -19.47
N CYS A 189 -3.94 11.77 -18.43
CA CYS A 189 -4.29 13.18 -18.49
C CYS A 189 -3.09 13.81 -19.24
#